data_AF-A0A444V790-F1
#
_entry.id   AF-A0A444V790-F1
#
_cell.length_a   1.000
_cell.length_b   1.000
_cell.length_c   1.000
_cell.angle_alpha   90.00
_cell.angle_beta   90.00
_cell.angle_gamma   90.00
#
_symmetry.space_group_name_H-M   'P 1'
#
loop_
_entity.id
_entity.type
_entity.pdbx_description
1 polymer ?
#
loop_
_entity_poly.entity_id
_entity_poly.type
_entity_poly.pdbx_seq_one_letter_code
_entity_poly.pdbx_strand_id
1 'polypeptide(L)'
;MYVYPCDAKWYISVRERNSILNLIQNSLFKNQPTFGLLFDIDGVLVRGRTLIPAAKESFKKLVDRNGEFQVPVVFVTNAGNGVRQAKAELLSQVLEVEVSQDQVMLSHSPLRMLTQYHNKNVLVSGQGPVAEIAQKYPVMI
;
A
#
# COMPACT_ATOMS: atom_id res chain seq x y z
N MET A 1 28.65 -0.61 4.43
CA MET A 1 27.18 -0.62 4.44
C MET A 1 26.74 0.83 4.42
N TYR A 2 26.35 1.34 3.26
CA TYR A 2 25.95 2.75 3.13
C TYR A 2 24.48 2.86 3.50
N VAL A 3 24.21 3.40 4.69
CA VAL A 3 22.88 3.86 5.06
C VAL A 3 22.73 5.24 4.43
N TYR A 4 22.07 5.30 3.29
CA TYR A 4 21.61 6.60 2.77
C TYR A 4 20.56 7.14 3.75
N PRO A 5 20.65 8.41 4.18
CA PRO A 5 19.51 9.07 4.79
C PRO A 5 18.43 9.14 3.72
N CYS A 6 17.50 8.19 3.77
CA CYS A 6 16.31 8.22 2.95
C CYS A 6 15.40 9.24 3.62
N ASP A 7 15.44 10.49 3.15
CA ASP A 7 14.37 11.48 3.33
C ASP A 7 13.11 11.00 2.61
N ALA A 8 12.64 9.78 2.91
CA ALA A 8 11.34 9.28 2.52
C ALA A 8 10.29 9.99 3.38
N LYS A 9 10.08 11.28 3.06
CA LYS A 9 8.75 11.87 3.16
C LYS A 9 7.87 11.04 2.22
N TRP A 10 7.21 10.04 2.78
CA TRP A 10 6.19 9.29 2.07
C TRP A 10 5.10 10.28 1.66
N TYR A 11 5.02 10.56 0.36
CA TYR A 11 4.11 11.55 -0.22
C TYR A 11 2.66 11.07 -0.11
N ILE A 12 2.04 11.27 1.04
CA ILE A 12 0.65 11.75 1.05
C ILE A 12 0.79 13.26 0.87
N SER A 13 0.51 13.76 -0.33
CA SER A 13 0.64 15.20 -0.62
C SER A 13 -0.37 16.01 0.19
N VAL A 14 0.02 16.45 1.39
CA VAL A 14 -0.59 17.61 2.03
C VAL A 14 0.12 18.85 1.47
N ARG A 15 -0.52 19.51 0.52
CA ARG A 15 0.02 20.67 -0.20
C ARG A 15 0.03 21.88 0.73
N GLU A 16 1.16 22.18 1.35
CA GLU A 16 1.34 23.41 2.15
C GLU A 16 1.55 24.64 1.27
N ARG A 17 0.75 25.69 1.53
CA ARG A 17 1.11 27.11 1.46
C ARG A 17 -0.12 27.93 1.90
N ASN A 18 -0.19 28.32 3.18
CA ASN A 18 -0.84 29.53 3.74
C ASN A 18 -0.90 29.43 5.29
N SER A 19 -0.46 30.47 6.01
CA SER A 19 -0.36 30.50 7.47
C SER A 19 -1.69 30.28 8.21
N ILE A 20 -2.81 30.63 7.57
CA ILE A 20 -4.18 30.40 8.08
C ILE A 20 -4.60 28.94 7.90
N LEU A 21 -4.17 28.29 6.80
CA LEU A 21 -4.43 26.87 6.58
C LEU A 21 -3.72 25.99 7.62
N ASN A 22 -2.53 26.39 8.08
CA ASN A 22 -1.79 25.64 9.11
C ASN A 22 -2.48 25.65 10.49
N LEU A 23 -3.19 26.72 10.85
CA LEU A 23 -3.97 26.78 12.11
C LEU A 23 -5.22 25.90 12.04
N ILE A 24 -5.92 25.92 10.90
CA ILE A 24 -7.09 25.07 10.64
C ILE A 24 -6.66 23.59 10.53
N GLN A 25 -5.55 23.32 9.87
CA GLN A 25 -4.95 21.98 9.83
C GLN A 25 -4.54 21.51 11.21
N ASN A 26 -3.88 22.34 12.04
CA ASN A 26 -3.51 21.93 13.39
C ASN A 26 -4.72 21.63 14.28
N SER A 27 -5.89 22.27 14.06
CA SER A 27 -7.12 21.87 14.77
C SER A 27 -7.80 20.64 14.16
N LEU A 28 -7.69 20.41 12.84
CA LEU A 28 -8.23 19.24 12.15
C LEU A 28 -7.38 17.97 12.35
N PHE A 29 -6.05 18.11 12.39
CA PHE A 29 -5.08 17.03 12.63
C PHE A 29 -4.85 16.72 14.11
N LYS A 30 -5.40 17.52 15.04
CA LYS A 30 -5.37 17.20 16.48
C LYS A 30 -6.00 15.85 16.80
N ASN A 31 -6.89 15.36 15.93
CA ASN A 31 -7.55 14.05 16.03
C ASN A 31 -7.05 13.02 15.02
N GLN A 32 -5.96 13.31 14.29
CA GLN A 32 -5.41 12.37 13.33
C GLN A 32 -4.39 11.46 14.01
N PRO A 33 -4.43 10.15 13.73
CA PRO A 33 -3.53 9.19 14.36
C PRO A 33 -2.08 9.50 13.99
N THR A 34 -1.20 9.46 14.99
CA THR A 34 0.23 9.74 14.85
C THR A 34 1.04 8.55 14.32
N PHE A 35 0.36 7.45 14.00
CA PHE A 35 0.95 6.20 13.54
C PHE A 35 0.09 5.58 12.45
N GLY A 36 0.69 4.65 11.70
CA GLY A 36 -0.01 3.80 10.74
C GLY A 36 0.40 2.34 10.91
N LEU A 37 -0.34 1.44 10.27
CA LEU A 37 -0.11 0.00 10.33
C LEU A 37 0.28 -0.53 8.95
N LEU A 38 1.33 -1.35 8.93
CA LEU A 38 1.76 -2.09 7.75
C LEU A 38 1.55 -3.58 8.01
N PHE A 39 0.65 -4.22 7.27
CA PHE A 39 0.37 -5.65 7.39
C PHE A 39 1.07 -6.42 6.28
N ASP A 40 1.94 -7.37 6.66
CA ASP A 40 2.27 -8.46 5.75
C ASP A 40 0.99 -9.25 5.43
N ILE A 41 0.89 -9.80 4.23
CA ILE A 41 -0.28 -10.57 3.82
C ILE A 41 -0.05 -12.06 4.07
N ASP A 42 1.04 -12.61 3.55
CA ASP A 42 1.28 -14.04 3.49
C ASP A 42 1.89 -14.54 4.80
N GLY A 43 1.15 -15.35 5.55
CA GLY A 43 1.53 -15.82 6.88
C GLY A 43 0.97 -14.98 8.03
N VAL A 44 0.46 -13.78 7.76
CA VAL A 44 -0.15 -12.88 8.76
C VAL A 44 -1.66 -12.75 8.60
N LEU A 45 -2.13 -12.43 7.39
CA LEU A 45 -3.58 -12.33 7.10
C LEU A 45 -4.11 -13.61 6.48
N VAL A 46 -3.31 -14.23 5.62
CA VAL A 46 -3.69 -15.42 4.85
C VAL A 46 -2.60 -16.48 5.01
N ARG A 47 -3.00 -17.74 5.17
CA ARG A 47 -2.09 -18.90 5.07
C ARG A 47 -2.47 -19.71 3.82
N GLY A 48 -1.66 -19.60 2.77
CA GLY A 48 -1.97 -20.19 1.47
C GLY A 48 -3.16 -19.48 0.81
N ARG A 49 -4.33 -20.13 0.76
CA ARG A 49 -5.58 -19.54 0.27
C ARG A 49 -6.61 -19.28 1.37
N THR A 50 -6.28 -19.59 2.62
CA THR A 50 -7.22 -19.53 3.75
C THR A 50 -6.93 -18.31 4.61
N LEU A 51 -7.96 -17.50 4.87
CA LEU A 51 -7.87 -16.37 5.79
C LEU A 51 -7.61 -16.88 7.21
N ILE A 52 -6.73 -16.19 7.94
CA ILE A 52 -6.52 -16.41 9.37
C ILE A 52 -7.69 -15.77 10.12
N PRO A 53 -8.51 -16.53 10.88
CA PRO A 53 -9.73 -16.00 11.49
C PRO A 53 -9.51 -14.77 12.40
N ALA A 54 -8.38 -14.74 13.10
CA ALA A 54 -8.00 -13.61 13.96
C ALA A 54 -7.77 -12.30 13.18
N ALA A 55 -7.39 -12.39 11.89
CA ALA A 55 -7.23 -11.21 11.05
C ALA A 55 -8.59 -10.51 10.87
N LYS A 56 -9.63 -11.25 10.48
CA LYS A 56 -10.99 -10.69 10.30
C LYS A 56 -11.47 -9.94 11.54
N GLU A 57 -11.35 -10.55 12.72
CA GLU A 57 -11.77 -9.92 13.97
C GLU A 57 -10.90 -8.71 14.36
N SER A 58 -9.64 -8.67 13.96
CA SER A 58 -8.77 -7.51 14.17
C SER A 58 -9.18 -6.34 13.28
N PHE A 59 -9.50 -6.60 12.01
CA PHE A 59 -9.92 -5.57 11.06
C PHE A 59 -11.26 -4.93 11.43
N LYS A 60 -12.20 -5.69 11.99
CA LYS A 60 -13.44 -5.14 12.58
C LYS A 60 -13.20 -4.11 13.68
N LYS A 61 -12.07 -4.21 14.41
CA LYS A 61 -11.69 -3.25 15.46
C LYS A 61 -10.93 -2.04 14.92
N LEU A 62 -10.36 -2.16 13.71
CA LEU A 62 -9.59 -1.12 13.06
C LEU A 62 -10.44 -0.20 12.18
N VAL A 63 -11.69 -0.59 11.90
CA VAL A 63 -12.66 0.23 11.16
C VAL A 63 -13.68 0.88 12.10
N ASP A 64 -14.23 2.01 11.68
CA ASP A 64 -15.32 2.69 12.35
C ASP A 64 -16.70 2.11 11.96
N ARG A 65 -17.79 2.77 12.36
CA ARG A 65 -19.15 2.34 12.03
C ARG A 65 -19.50 2.46 10.55
N ASN A 66 -18.76 3.27 9.80
CA ASN A 66 -18.92 3.46 8.36
C ASN A 66 -18.05 2.47 7.56
N GLY A 67 -17.22 1.67 8.23
CA GLY A 67 -16.29 0.75 7.59
C GLY A 67 -14.96 1.42 7.18
N GLU A 68 -14.73 2.66 7.59
CA GLU A 68 -13.50 3.39 7.28
C GLU A 68 -12.41 3.08 8.31
N PHE A 69 -11.16 2.95 7.86
CA PHE A 69 -10.04 2.71 8.75
C PHE A 69 -9.81 3.89 9.70
N GLN A 70 -9.77 3.61 11.00
CA GLN A 70 -9.51 4.61 12.04
C GLN A 70 -8.04 5.06 12.07
N VAL A 71 -7.15 4.30 11.44
CA VAL A 71 -5.72 4.62 11.27
C VAL A 71 -5.25 4.31 9.84
N PRO A 72 -4.23 4.99 9.30
CA PRO A 72 -3.66 4.63 8.01
C PRO A 72 -3.21 3.16 7.99
N VAL A 73 -3.72 2.39 7.03
CA VAL A 73 -3.38 0.98 6.84
C VAL A 73 -2.82 0.76 5.43
N VAL A 74 -1.71 0.04 5.36
CA VAL A 74 -1.11 -0.46 4.11
C VAL A 74 -0.85 -1.96 4.24
N PHE A 75 -1.06 -2.68 3.15
CA PHE A 75 -0.82 -4.11 3.00
C PHE A 75 0.40 -4.32 2.13
N VAL A 76 1.35 -5.13 2.59
CA VAL A 76 2.59 -5.43 1.88
C VAL A 76 2.72 -6.94 1.68
N THR A 77 3.27 -7.35 0.54
CA THR A 77 3.66 -8.74 0.30
C THR A 77 4.85 -8.80 -0.66
N ASN A 78 5.68 -9.81 -0.49
CA ASN A 78 6.74 -10.15 -1.43
C ASN A 78 6.22 -10.87 -2.68
N ALA A 79 4.93 -11.25 -2.73
CA ALA A 79 4.32 -11.80 -3.92
C ALA A 79 4.35 -10.78 -5.07
N GLY A 80 4.79 -11.24 -6.24
CA GLY A 80 4.88 -10.44 -7.47
C GLY A 80 4.11 -11.05 -8.64
N ASN A 81 3.23 -12.02 -8.38
CA ASN A 81 2.54 -12.81 -9.40
C ASN A 81 1.14 -12.30 -9.75
N GLY A 82 0.84 -11.03 -9.48
CA GLY A 82 -0.46 -10.43 -9.74
C GLY A 82 -0.41 -8.90 -9.72
N VAL A 83 -1.56 -8.26 -9.86
CA VAL A 83 -1.69 -6.79 -9.84
C VAL A 83 -2.30 -6.32 -8.52
N ARG A 84 -2.00 -5.07 -8.13
CA ARG A 84 -2.47 -4.48 -6.86
C ARG A 84 -3.99 -4.54 -6.71
N GLN A 85 -4.70 -4.26 -7.81
CA GLN A 85 -6.17 -4.28 -7.86
C GLN A 85 -6.74 -5.65 -7.47
N ALA A 86 -6.27 -6.74 -8.10
CA ALA A 86 -6.75 -8.09 -7.80
C ALA A 86 -6.48 -8.50 -6.35
N LYS A 87 -5.34 -8.07 -5.77
CA LYS A 87 -5.02 -8.34 -4.37
C LYS A 87 -5.90 -7.53 -3.41
N ALA A 88 -6.21 -6.28 -3.76
CA ALA A 88 -7.11 -5.41 -2.98
C ALA A 88 -8.55 -5.95 -2.97
N GLU A 89 -9.06 -6.41 -4.11
CA GLU A 89 -10.37 -7.06 -4.22
C GLU A 89 -10.44 -8.33 -3.36
N LEU A 90 -9.41 -9.19 -3.46
CA LEU A 90 -9.30 -10.39 -2.62
C LEU A 90 -9.31 -10.03 -1.13
N LEU A 91 -8.46 -9.07 -0.72
CA LEU A 91 -8.38 -8.62 0.68
C LEU A 91 -9.72 -8.06 1.15
N SER A 92 -10.40 -7.28 0.31
CA SER A 92 -11.69 -6.70 0.65
C SER A 92 -12.74 -7.77 0.92
N GLN A 93 -12.78 -8.80 0.07
CA GLN A 93 -13.69 -9.92 0.22
C GLN A 93 -13.41 -10.71 1.50
N VAL A 94 -12.15 -11.04 1.79
CA VAL A 94 -11.82 -11.91 2.92
C VAL A 94 -11.86 -11.18 4.27
N LEU A 95 -11.47 -9.91 4.31
CA LEU A 95 -11.49 -9.10 5.54
C LEU A 95 -12.86 -8.46 5.82
N GLU A 96 -13.75 -8.43 4.84
CA GLU A 96 -15.05 -7.72 4.90
C GLU A 96 -14.89 -6.23 5.21
N VAL A 97 -13.86 -5.62 4.63
CA VAL A 97 -13.54 -4.18 4.73
C VAL A 97 -13.11 -3.70 3.36
N GLU A 98 -13.44 -2.48 2.96
CA GLU A 98 -12.99 -1.94 1.67
C GLU A 98 -11.47 -1.68 1.70
N VAL A 99 -10.74 -2.30 0.77
CA VAL A 99 -9.31 -2.10 0.57
C VAL A 99 -9.07 -1.52 -0.82
N SER A 100 -8.45 -0.35 -0.88
CA SER A 100 -8.04 0.26 -2.15
C SER A 100 -6.73 -0.34 -2.68
N GLN A 101 -6.59 -0.39 -4.00
CA GLN A 101 -5.34 -0.80 -4.66
C GLN A 101 -4.11 0.04 -4.26
N ASP A 102 -4.32 1.28 -3.81
CA ASP A 102 -3.23 2.15 -3.36
C ASP A 102 -2.77 1.83 -1.93
N GLN A 103 -3.58 1.09 -1.18
CA GLN A 103 -3.18 0.52 0.10
C GLN A 103 -2.39 -0.79 -0.08
N VAL A 104 -2.19 -1.29 -1.30
CA VAL A 104 -1.48 -2.55 -1.55
C VAL A 104 -0.09 -2.29 -2.14
N MET A 105 0.93 -2.90 -1.54
CA MET A 105 2.30 -2.94 -2.05
C MET A 105 2.72 -4.38 -2.35
N LEU A 106 3.04 -4.63 -3.62
CA LEU A 106 3.58 -5.89 -4.11
C LEU A 106 5.11 -5.76 -4.25
N SER A 107 5.83 -6.87 -4.42
CA SER A 107 7.30 -6.84 -4.52
C SER A 107 7.82 -6.00 -5.69
N HIS A 108 7.06 -5.87 -6.77
CA HIS A 108 7.42 -5.04 -7.93
C HIS A 108 6.90 -3.58 -7.83
N SER A 109 6.12 -3.21 -6.80
CA SER A 109 5.64 -1.82 -6.63
C SER A 109 6.76 -0.77 -6.57
N PRO A 110 7.91 -1.01 -5.89
CA PRO A 110 9.02 -0.05 -5.84
C PRO A 110 9.61 0.32 -7.19
N LEU A 111 9.41 -0.48 -8.25
CA LEU A 111 9.93 -0.19 -9.58
C LEU A 111 9.45 1.17 -10.12
N ARG A 112 8.27 1.66 -9.71
CA ARG A 112 7.77 3.00 -10.10
C ARG A 112 8.73 4.12 -9.72
N MET A 113 9.45 3.96 -8.62
CA MET A 113 10.34 4.98 -8.08
C MET A 113 11.73 4.94 -8.71
N LEU A 114 12.07 3.87 -9.43
CA LEU A 114 13.39 3.68 -10.04
C LEU A 114 13.51 4.40 -11.39
N THR A 115 13.22 5.70 -11.41
CA THR A 115 13.13 6.55 -12.61
C THR A 115 14.37 6.53 -13.49
N GLN A 116 15.54 6.36 -12.88
CA GLN A 116 16.84 6.22 -13.57
C GLN A 116 16.93 5.03 -14.55
N TYR A 117 16.01 4.05 -14.46
CA TYR A 117 15.96 2.88 -15.33
C TYR A 117 14.79 2.92 -16.32
N HIS A 118 13.93 3.95 -16.28
CA HIS A 118 12.70 3.97 -17.07
C HIS A 118 12.92 4.02 -18.60
N ASN A 119 14.07 4.54 -19.03
CA ASN A 119 14.42 4.66 -20.46
C ASN A 119 15.47 3.62 -20.91
N LYS A 120 15.51 2.45 -20.28
CA LYS A 120 16.49 1.39 -20.59
C LYS A 120 15.78 0.10 -20.98
N ASN A 121 16.48 -0.73 -21.74
CA ASN A 121 16.01 -2.09 -22.03
C ASN A 121 16.05 -2.92 -20.75
N VAL A 122 14.88 -3.38 -20.29
CA VAL A 122 14.73 -4.18 -19.08
C VAL A 122 14.10 -5.53 -19.45
N LEU A 123 14.76 -6.62 -19.06
CA LEU A 123 14.16 -7.95 -19.12
C LEU A 123 13.23 -8.13 -17.92
N VAL A 124 11.97 -8.44 -18.19
CA VAL A 124 10.98 -8.78 -17.17
C VAL A 124 10.78 -10.29 -17.14
N SER A 125 10.94 -10.89 -15.97
CA SER A 125 10.72 -12.33 -15.76
C SER A 125 10.02 -12.57 -14.42
N GLY A 126 9.12 -13.57 -14.38
CA GLY A 126 8.32 -13.88 -13.20
C GLY A 126 7.17 -14.82 -13.53
N GLN A 127 6.33 -15.09 -12.53
CA GLN A 127 5.10 -15.86 -12.67
C GLN A 127 3.88 -14.91 -12.74
N GLY A 128 2.79 -15.37 -13.37
CA GLY A 128 1.55 -14.60 -13.48
C GLY A 128 1.49 -13.72 -14.73
N PRO A 129 0.66 -12.65 -14.75
CA PRO A 129 0.44 -11.82 -15.93
C PRO A 129 1.60 -10.82 -16.13
N VAL A 130 2.80 -11.33 -16.40
CA VAL A 130 4.06 -10.55 -16.45
C VAL A 130 3.98 -9.36 -17.41
N ALA A 131 3.38 -9.55 -18.60
CA ALA A 131 3.20 -8.48 -19.58
C ALA A 131 2.24 -7.38 -19.08
N GLU A 132 1.17 -7.75 -18.38
CA GLU A 132 0.24 -6.77 -17.79
C GLU A 132 0.92 -6.01 -16.65
N ILE A 133 1.65 -6.72 -15.79
CA ILE A 133 2.44 -6.12 -14.71
C ILE A 133 3.41 -5.11 -15.30
N ALA A 134 4.15 -5.47 -16.35
CA ALA A 134 5.08 -4.59 -17.03
C ALA A 134 4.42 -3.28 -17.51
N GLN A 135 3.26 -3.38 -18.14
CA GLN A 135 2.53 -2.20 -18.63
C GLN A 135 2.08 -1.23 -17.52
N LYS A 136 2.03 -1.67 -16.25
CA LYS A 136 1.70 -0.79 -15.11
C LYS A 136 2.88 0.07 -14.64
N TYR A 137 4.08 -0.13 -15.19
CA TYR A 137 5.28 0.61 -14.82
C TYR A 137 5.92 1.23 -16.06
N PRO A 138 6.30 2.52 -16.02
CA PRO A 138 7.07 3.15 -17.10
C PRO A 138 8.51 2.61 -17.23
N VAL A 139 8.86 1.52 -16.52
CA VAL A 139 10.21 0.93 -16.48
C VAL A 139 10.37 -0.22 -17.48
N MET A 140 9.28 -0.70 -18.05
CA MET A 140 9.22 -2.09 -18.53
C MET A 140 8.75 -2.21 -19.99
N ILE A 141 8.78 -1.10 -20.74
CA ILE A 141 8.49 -1.05 -22.18
C ILE A 141 9.56 -0.24 -22.89
#